data_AF-A0A7X8XTJ0-F1
#
_entry.id   AF-A0A7X8XTJ0-F1
#
_cell.length_a   1.000
_cell.length_b   1.000
_cell.length_c   1.000
_cell.angle_alpha   90.00
_cell.angle_beta   90.00
_cell.angle_gamma   90.00
#
_symmetry.space_group_name_H-M   'P 1'
#
loop_
_entity.id
_entity.type
_entity.pdbx_description
1 polymer ?
#
loop_
_entity_poly.entity_id
_entity_poly.type
_entity_poly.pdbx_seq_one_letter_code
_entity_poly.pdbx_strand_id
1 'polypeptide(L)'
;MDWNANLLPDNPAKWQATHATVTGNTITLNASGEAKTTLLREDLDYLPDFLQITVKYKTGQIFSNYEPHFWAKIDIVATNDEHYIYIALMNQINLVTQNTWFVQTVVDIADVDIKYLTFSLYVDTETTEPVVITQRELRTSVALSKSQQDAINNQLPSVVFFSNSTQMVVTSALATVITSNFQLSASSNLLLHLILSGVATNDCEITVSFQVNNTELSYSPMKHRIQAGNFLIGIPGSLL
;
A
#
# COMPACT_ATOMS: atom_id res chain seq x y z
N MET A 1 19.90 -15.53 -10.53
CA MET A 1 18.99 -14.41 -10.82
C MET A 1 18.14 -14.24 -9.57
N ASP A 2 18.21 -13.08 -8.91
CA ASP A 2 17.47 -12.84 -7.67
C ASP A 2 16.06 -12.40 -8.05
N TRP A 3 15.12 -13.35 -8.02
CA TRP A 3 13.73 -13.11 -8.41
C TRP A 3 13.06 -12.07 -7.51
N ASN A 4 13.58 -11.83 -6.31
CA ASN A 4 13.07 -10.86 -5.34
C ASN A 4 13.86 -9.54 -5.34
N ALA A 5 14.65 -9.24 -6.37
CA ALA A 5 15.40 -7.99 -6.42
C ALA A 5 14.48 -6.75 -6.35
N ASN A 6 15.00 -5.67 -5.76
CA ASN A 6 14.33 -4.38 -5.84
C ASN A 6 14.39 -3.87 -7.29
N LEU A 7 13.23 -3.64 -7.90
CA LEU A 7 13.10 -3.13 -9.26
C LEU A 7 13.37 -1.62 -9.34
N LEU A 8 13.32 -0.91 -8.21
CA LEU A 8 13.58 0.54 -8.20
C LEU A 8 15.09 0.81 -8.30
N PRO A 9 15.51 1.80 -9.11
CA PRO A 9 16.90 2.15 -9.26
C PRO A 9 17.44 2.89 -8.03
N ASP A 10 18.64 2.48 -7.58
CA ASP A 10 19.40 3.22 -6.57
C ASP A 10 20.06 4.48 -7.15
N ASN A 11 20.34 4.50 -8.46
CA ASN A 11 20.98 5.64 -9.11
C ASN A 11 20.05 6.88 -9.14
N PRO A 12 20.41 8.00 -8.49
CA PRO A 12 19.58 9.21 -8.47
C PRO A 12 19.27 9.78 -9.85
N ALA A 13 20.15 9.59 -10.84
CA ALA A 13 19.95 10.09 -12.20
C ALA A 13 18.79 9.42 -12.95
N LYS A 14 18.28 8.28 -12.44
CA LYS A 14 17.10 7.59 -12.98
C LYS A 14 15.77 8.14 -12.42
N TRP A 15 15.84 9.13 -11.54
CA TRP A 15 14.67 9.74 -10.92
C TRP A 15 14.45 11.14 -11.47
N GLN A 16 13.19 11.46 -11.73
CA GLN A 16 12.71 12.82 -11.94
C GLN A 16 12.19 13.34 -10.61
N ALA A 17 12.68 14.50 -10.18
CA ALA A 17 12.37 15.08 -8.88
C ALA A 17 11.89 16.53 -9.04
N THR A 18 10.74 16.84 -8.46
CA THR A 18 10.13 18.18 -8.40
C THR A 18 9.89 18.52 -6.95
N HIS A 19 10.41 19.65 -6.45
CA HIS A 19 10.44 19.98 -5.01
C HIS A 19 10.95 18.85 -4.12
N ALA A 20 11.81 18.01 -4.67
CA ALA A 20 12.31 16.79 -4.06
C ALA A 20 13.82 16.66 -4.31
N THR A 21 14.51 15.94 -3.44
CA THR A 21 15.92 15.57 -3.59
C THR A 21 16.06 14.07 -3.51
N VAL A 22 16.70 13.47 -4.51
CA VAL A 22 16.98 12.03 -4.56
C VAL A 22 18.48 11.82 -4.37
N THR A 23 18.83 10.97 -3.41
CA THR A 23 20.18 10.43 -3.23
C THR A 23 20.12 8.91 -3.36
N GLY A 24 21.27 8.23 -3.38
CA GLY A 24 21.30 6.77 -3.47
C GLY A 24 20.45 6.12 -2.37
N ASN A 25 20.57 6.64 -1.15
CA ASN A 25 19.99 6.03 0.05
C ASN A 25 18.66 6.65 0.48
N THR A 26 18.36 7.88 0.05
CA THR A 26 17.19 8.62 0.54
C THR A 26 16.49 9.41 -0.55
N ILE A 27 15.19 9.62 -0.37
CA ILE A 27 14.41 10.61 -1.11
C ILE A 27 13.82 11.58 -0.09
N THR A 28 14.03 12.88 -0.28
CA THR A 28 13.41 13.92 0.55
C THR A 28 12.39 14.66 -0.30
N LEU A 29 11.13 14.65 0.14
CA LEU A 29 10.04 15.39 -0.49
C LEU A 29 9.68 16.60 0.38
N ASN A 30 9.67 17.79 -0.19
CA ASN A 30 9.10 18.99 0.44
C ASN A 30 7.65 19.18 -0.02
N ALA A 31 6.94 20.19 0.50
CA ALA A 31 5.58 20.51 0.06
C ALA A 31 5.43 20.49 -1.47
N SER A 32 4.38 19.84 -1.97
CA SER A 32 4.15 19.60 -3.42
C SER A 32 5.30 18.84 -4.11
N GLY A 33 5.98 17.98 -3.37
CA GLY A 33 7.14 17.23 -3.81
C GLY A 33 6.75 15.95 -4.52
N GLU A 34 7.34 15.70 -5.69
CA GLU A 34 7.25 14.44 -6.43
C GLU A 34 8.65 13.89 -6.69
N ALA A 35 8.85 12.60 -6.46
CA ALA A 35 9.97 11.85 -7.01
C ALA A 35 9.41 10.65 -7.77
N LYS A 36 9.75 10.52 -9.06
CA LYS A 36 9.27 9.42 -9.89
C LYS A 36 10.35 8.80 -10.76
N THR A 37 10.16 7.54 -11.11
CA THR A 37 11.02 6.80 -12.02
C THR A 37 10.15 5.90 -12.90
N THR A 38 10.60 5.67 -14.12
CA THR A 38 9.89 4.85 -15.10
C THR A 38 10.76 3.66 -15.46
N LEU A 39 10.18 2.47 -15.34
CA LEU A 39 10.76 1.20 -15.74
C LEU A 39 10.08 0.78 -17.06
N LEU A 40 10.89 0.53 -18.08
CA LEU A 40 10.40 -0.02 -19.34
C LEU A 40 10.18 -1.53 -19.18
N ARG A 41 9.38 -2.12 -20.07
CA ARG A 41 9.17 -3.57 -20.07
C ARG A 41 10.48 -4.36 -20.13
N GLU A 42 11.47 -3.86 -20.84
CA GLU A 42 12.81 -4.45 -20.99
C GLU A 42 13.69 -4.34 -19.75
N ASP A 43 13.40 -3.40 -18.84
CA ASP A 43 14.07 -3.30 -17.54
C ASP A 43 13.56 -4.37 -16.55
N LEU A 44 12.52 -5.14 -16.93
CA LEU A 44 11.85 -6.15 -16.11
C LEU A 44 12.15 -7.55 -16.66
N ASP A 45 13.12 -8.24 -16.07
CA ASP A 45 13.54 -9.60 -16.48
C ASP A 45 12.39 -10.63 -16.46
N TYR A 46 11.45 -10.45 -15.53
CA TYR A 46 10.23 -11.26 -15.40
C TYR A 46 9.11 -10.38 -14.85
N LEU A 47 7.89 -10.57 -15.36
CA LEU A 47 6.69 -9.92 -14.83
C LEU A 47 5.98 -10.89 -13.88
N PRO A 48 5.94 -10.58 -12.58
CA PRO A 48 5.13 -11.35 -11.64
C PRO A 48 3.65 -11.01 -11.79
N ASP A 49 2.79 -11.89 -11.27
CA ASP A 49 1.37 -11.57 -11.11
C ASP A 49 1.15 -10.44 -10.09
N PHE A 50 2.09 -10.24 -9.16
CA PHE A 50 1.97 -9.25 -8.11
C PHE A 50 3.23 -8.41 -7.94
N LEU A 51 3.05 -7.13 -7.64
CA LEU A 51 4.11 -6.22 -7.21
C LEU A 51 3.89 -5.81 -5.77
N GLN A 52 4.96 -5.78 -4.98
CA GLN A 52 4.92 -5.29 -3.62
C GLN A 52 5.63 -3.95 -3.52
N ILE A 53 4.91 -2.93 -3.06
CA ILE A 53 5.48 -1.64 -2.70
C ILE A 53 5.88 -1.69 -1.23
N THR A 54 7.06 -1.17 -0.91
CA THR A 54 7.50 -0.98 0.47
C THR A 54 8.18 0.36 0.61
N VAL A 55 7.68 1.19 1.53
CA VAL A 55 8.23 2.53 1.79
C VAL A 55 8.41 2.72 3.29
N LYS A 56 9.63 3.08 3.71
CA LYS A 56 9.89 3.60 5.06
C LYS A 56 10.22 5.07 4.97
N TYR A 57 9.64 5.86 5.86
CA TYR A 57 9.86 7.30 5.86
C TYR A 57 9.87 7.88 7.26
N LYS A 58 10.45 9.08 7.37
CA LYS A 58 10.48 9.91 8.56
C LYS A 58 9.92 11.28 8.22
N THR A 59 9.20 11.89 9.15
CA THR A 59 8.74 13.27 9.01
C THR A 59 8.55 13.88 10.41
N GLY A 60 8.73 15.19 10.52
CA GLY A 60 8.52 15.94 11.76
C GLY A 60 7.05 16.23 12.06
N GLN A 61 6.17 16.09 11.05
CA GLN A 61 4.74 16.34 11.20
C GLN A 61 3.93 15.04 11.29
N ILE A 62 2.78 15.15 11.94
CA ILE A 62 1.81 14.06 12.00
C ILE A 62 0.85 14.22 10.83
N PHE A 63 0.77 13.20 9.97
CA PHE A 63 -0.25 13.10 8.95
C PHE A 63 -1.49 12.46 9.55
N SER A 64 -2.63 13.11 9.33
CA SER A 64 -3.91 12.54 9.70
C SER A 64 -4.14 11.26 8.92
N ASN A 65 -4.51 10.17 9.60
CA ASN A 65 -4.98 8.96 8.92
C ASN A 65 -6.34 9.16 8.22
N TYR A 66 -7.00 10.31 8.47
CA TYR A 66 -8.25 10.73 7.82
C TYR A 66 -8.02 11.54 6.55
N GLU A 67 -6.84 12.17 6.43
CA GLU A 67 -6.45 13.07 5.35
C GLU A 67 -4.99 12.74 4.98
N PRO A 68 -4.77 11.75 4.10
CA PRO A 68 -3.43 11.33 3.73
C PRO A 68 -2.76 12.38 2.83
N HIS A 69 -1.67 12.95 3.30
CA HIS A 69 -0.88 13.96 2.56
C HIS A 69 0.38 13.38 1.89
N PHE A 70 0.59 12.06 1.99
CA PHE A 70 1.71 11.34 1.40
C PHE A 70 1.25 10.00 0.79
N TRP A 71 1.65 9.70 -0.44
CA TRP A 71 1.34 8.43 -1.10
C TRP A 71 2.45 7.96 -2.05
N ALA A 72 2.49 6.65 -2.29
CA ALA A 72 3.12 6.09 -3.48
C ALA A 72 2.06 5.80 -4.54
N LYS A 73 2.45 5.94 -5.80
CA LYS A 73 1.63 5.59 -6.94
C LYS A 73 2.43 4.66 -7.86
N ILE A 74 1.77 3.64 -8.38
CA ILE A 74 2.19 2.91 -9.56
C ILE A 74 1.20 3.24 -10.67
N ASP A 75 1.73 3.69 -11.81
CA ASP A 75 0.98 3.89 -13.05
C ASP A 75 1.54 2.93 -14.10
N ILE A 76 0.75 1.92 -14.46
CA ILE A 76 1.14 0.93 -15.45
C ILE A 76 0.44 1.26 -16.76
N VAL A 77 1.22 1.45 -17.80
CA VAL A 77 0.71 1.63 -19.16
C VAL A 77 0.90 0.32 -19.90
N ALA A 78 -0.22 -0.23 -20.37
CA ALA A 78 -0.24 -1.45 -21.16
C ALA A 78 0.15 -1.18 -22.63
N THR A 79 0.44 -2.24 -23.39
CA THR A 79 0.81 -2.15 -24.81
C THR A 79 -0.29 -1.55 -25.69
N ASN A 80 -1.55 -1.66 -25.25
CA ASN A 80 -2.73 -1.03 -25.85
C ASN A 80 -2.97 0.43 -25.37
N ASP A 81 -2.04 1.02 -24.62
CA ASP A 81 -2.12 2.36 -24.02
C ASP A 81 -3.22 2.54 -22.95
N GLU A 82 -3.77 1.45 -22.42
CA GLU A 82 -4.61 1.51 -21.21
C GLU A 82 -3.76 1.76 -19.95
N HIS A 83 -4.32 2.53 -19.01
CA HIS A 83 -3.67 2.91 -17.76
C HIS A 83 -4.29 2.16 -16.57
N TYR A 84 -3.43 1.56 -15.75
CA TYR A 84 -3.78 0.91 -14.49
C TYR A 84 -3.06 1.65 -13.36
N ILE A 85 -3.83 2.39 -12.55
CA ILE A 85 -3.28 3.26 -11.50
C ILE A 85 -3.56 2.62 -10.13
N TYR A 86 -2.50 2.43 -9.35
CA TYR A 86 -2.55 1.89 -8.01
C TYR A 86 -1.93 2.89 -7.04
N ILE A 87 -2.64 3.21 -5.96
CA ILE A 87 -2.21 4.22 -4.98
C ILE A 87 -2.09 3.54 -3.61
N ALA A 88 -0.90 3.66 -3.01
CA ALA A 88 -0.62 3.24 -1.65
C ALA A 88 -0.60 4.48 -0.76
N LEU A 89 -1.65 4.66 0.05
CA LEU A 89 -1.72 5.73 1.02
C LEU A 89 -0.76 5.44 2.18
N MET A 90 0.12 6.40 2.47
CA MET A 90 1.18 6.23 3.44
C MET A 90 0.66 6.61 4.83
N ASN A 91 -0.09 5.70 5.43
CA ASN A 91 -0.70 5.95 6.74
C ASN A 91 0.34 5.84 7.86
N GLN A 92 0.22 6.73 8.83
CA GLN A 92 1.06 6.75 10.02
C GLN A 92 0.49 5.76 11.04
N ILE A 93 1.01 4.53 11.06
CA ILE A 93 0.81 3.63 12.21
C ILE A 93 1.73 4.13 13.32
N ASN A 94 1.17 4.65 14.43
CA ASN A 94 1.92 5.07 15.63
C ASN A 94 2.63 3.86 16.27
N LEU A 95 3.74 3.43 15.64
CA LEU A 95 4.71 2.51 16.21
C LEU A 95 5.65 3.35 17.09
N VAL A 96 5.35 3.33 18.38
CA VAL A 96 6.19 3.70 19.54
C VAL A 96 7.60 4.29 19.23
N THR A 97 7.86 5.51 19.70
CA THR A 97 9.18 6.17 19.97
C THR A 97 10.20 6.43 18.84
N GLN A 98 9.98 6.08 17.57
CA GLN A 98 11.06 6.20 16.55
C GLN A 98 10.82 7.15 15.35
N ASN A 99 9.71 7.91 15.28
CA ASN A 99 9.38 8.82 14.17
C ASN A 99 9.61 8.21 12.78
N THR A 100 9.46 6.88 12.66
CA THR A 100 9.72 6.11 11.45
C THR A 100 8.46 5.34 11.12
N TRP A 101 7.95 5.57 9.92
CA TRP A 101 6.69 5.06 9.42
C TRP A 101 6.95 4.05 8.30
N PHE A 102 6.06 3.07 8.17
CA PHE A 102 6.23 1.96 7.22
C PHE A 102 4.90 1.63 6.56
N VAL A 103 4.91 1.54 5.24
CA VAL A 103 3.77 1.09 4.44
C VAL A 103 4.22 0.01 3.48
N GLN A 104 3.41 -1.03 3.40
CA GLN A 104 3.56 -2.12 2.46
C GLN A 104 2.20 -2.37 1.82
N THR A 105 2.17 -2.46 0.49
CA THR A 105 0.97 -2.88 -0.25
C THR A 105 1.34 -3.84 -1.36
N VAL A 106 0.40 -4.70 -1.73
CA VAL A 106 0.53 -5.65 -2.83
C VAL A 106 -0.44 -5.23 -3.92
N VAL A 107 0.05 -5.21 -5.15
CA VAL A 107 -0.65 -4.79 -6.36
C VAL A 107 -0.74 -5.98 -7.30
N ASP A 108 -1.96 -6.32 -7.73
CA ASP A 108 -2.22 -7.37 -8.71
C ASP A 108 -2.10 -6.82 -10.15
N ILE A 109 -1.26 -7.47 -10.95
CA ILE A 109 -0.94 -7.11 -12.34
C ILE A 109 -0.97 -8.33 -13.28
N ALA A 110 -1.54 -9.46 -12.85
CA ALA A 110 -1.42 -10.77 -13.52
C ALA A 110 -1.77 -10.75 -15.02
N ASP A 111 -2.74 -9.93 -15.42
CA ASP A 111 -3.25 -9.89 -16.79
C ASP A 111 -2.81 -8.64 -17.58
N VAL A 112 -1.86 -7.86 -17.06
CA VAL A 112 -1.43 -6.60 -17.71
C VAL A 112 -0.23 -6.83 -18.62
N ASP A 113 -0.41 -6.66 -19.93
CA ASP A 113 0.70 -6.63 -20.89
C ASP A 113 1.42 -5.28 -20.83
N ILE A 114 2.43 -5.18 -19.96
CA ILE A 114 3.08 -3.90 -19.62
C ILE A 114 3.95 -3.37 -20.77
N LYS A 115 3.72 -2.11 -21.15
CA LYS A 115 4.62 -1.31 -21.99
C LYS A 115 5.68 -0.62 -21.12
N TYR A 116 5.23 0.08 -20.08
CA TYR A 116 6.09 0.66 -19.04
C TYR A 116 5.32 0.87 -17.73
N LEU A 117 6.05 1.00 -16.63
CA LEU A 117 5.52 1.27 -15.31
C LEU A 117 6.21 2.51 -14.73
N THR A 118 5.44 3.43 -14.18
CA THR A 118 5.95 4.60 -13.45
C THR A 118 5.65 4.48 -11.97
N PHE A 119 6.71 4.46 -11.15
CA PHE A 119 6.60 4.55 -9.70
C PHE A 119 6.81 6.01 -9.27
N SER A 120 5.88 6.56 -8.51
CA SER A 120 5.94 7.92 -7.96
C SER A 120 5.78 7.89 -6.44
N LEU A 121 6.52 8.76 -5.76
CA LEU A 121 6.27 9.19 -4.39
C LEU A 121 5.86 10.66 -4.44
N TYR A 122 4.77 11.00 -3.77
CA TYR A 122 4.25 12.37 -3.78
C TYR A 122 3.76 12.79 -2.40
N VAL A 123 4.10 14.02 -2.01
CA VAL A 123 3.50 14.73 -0.87
C VAL A 123 2.77 15.97 -1.36
N ASP A 124 1.65 16.28 -0.71
CA ASP A 124 0.81 17.39 -1.14
C ASP A 124 1.29 18.76 -0.65
N THR A 125 0.47 19.78 -0.93
CA THR A 125 0.72 21.19 -0.58
C THR A 125 0.65 21.48 0.91
N GLU A 126 -0.03 20.66 1.71
CA GLU A 126 -0.29 20.91 3.14
C GLU A 126 0.82 20.35 4.05
N THR A 127 1.78 19.64 3.45
CA THR A 127 3.00 19.18 4.10
C THR A 127 3.89 20.36 4.51
N THR A 128 4.01 20.60 5.81
CA THR A 128 4.86 21.66 6.40
C THR A 128 6.29 21.20 6.73
N GLU A 129 6.49 19.92 7.02
CA GLU A 129 7.79 19.32 7.32
C GLU A 129 8.19 18.31 6.23
N PRO A 130 9.46 18.24 5.81
CA PRO A 130 9.90 17.29 4.79
C PRO A 130 9.57 15.83 5.14
N VAL A 131 9.22 15.05 4.12
CA VAL A 131 9.12 13.59 4.22
C VAL A 131 10.40 12.97 3.69
N VAL A 132 11.15 12.32 4.57
CA VAL A 132 12.42 11.67 4.26
C VAL A 132 12.20 10.17 4.14
N ILE A 133 12.15 9.68 2.92
CA ILE A 133 12.08 8.26 2.59
C ILE A 133 13.47 7.64 2.78
N THR A 134 13.55 6.64 3.65
CA THR A 134 14.78 5.92 4.04
C THR A 134 14.84 4.50 3.50
N GLN A 135 13.72 3.96 3.02
CA GLN A 135 13.66 2.71 2.26
C GLN A 135 12.57 2.85 1.19
N ARG A 136 12.88 2.43 -0.03
CA ARG A 136 11.94 2.37 -1.15
C ARG A 136 12.18 1.07 -1.91
N GLU A 137 11.15 0.25 -2.02
CA GLU A 137 11.25 -1.00 -2.73
C GLU A 137 10.00 -1.24 -3.55
N LEU A 138 10.22 -1.68 -4.78
CA LEU A 138 9.21 -2.30 -5.63
C LEU A 138 9.77 -3.70 -5.93
N ARG A 139 9.21 -4.72 -5.30
CA ARG A 139 9.68 -6.09 -5.47
C ARG A 139 8.62 -6.90 -6.18
N THR A 140 9.06 -7.91 -6.92
CA THR A 140 8.12 -8.92 -7.38
C THR A 140 7.56 -9.65 -6.16
N SER A 141 6.27 -9.93 -6.20
CA SER A 141 5.62 -10.80 -5.24
C SER A 141 5.05 -11.97 -6.01
N VAL A 142 5.33 -13.18 -5.53
CA VAL A 142 4.69 -14.36 -6.07
C VAL A 142 3.33 -14.51 -5.41
N ALA A 143 2.28 -14.73 -6.19
CA ALA A 143 1.10 -15.40 -5.65
C ALA A 143 1.60 -16.73 -5.08
N LEU A 144 1.58 -16.88 -3.76
CA LEU A 144 1.81 -18.19 -3.17
C LEU A 144 0.74 -19.12 -3.76
N SER A 145 1.14 -20.24 -4.37
CA SER A 145 0.16 -21.25 -4.74
C SER A 145 -0.63 -21.69 -3.50
N LYS A 146 -1.87 -22.16 -3.66
CA LYS A 146 -2.67 -22.63 -2.53
C LYS A 146 -1.90 -23.64 -1.66
N SER A 147 -1.12 -24.52 -2.28
CA SER A 147 -0.25 -25.47 -1.57
C SER A 147 0.87 -24.82 -0.75
N GLN A 148 1.48 -23.73 -1.24
CA GLN A 148 2.50 -22.98 -0.51
C GLN A 148 1.88 -22.14 0.61
N GLN A 149 0.72 -21.52 0.37
CA GLN A 149 -0.07 -20.85 1.41
C GLN A 149 -0.42 -21.83 2.53
N ASP A 150 -0.94 -23.00 2.17
CA ASP A 150 -1.33 -24.04 3.14
C ASP A 150 -0.11 -24.57 3.89
N ALA A 151 1.03 -24.77 3.23
CA ALA A 151 2.28 -25.19 3.88
C ALA A 151 2.80 -24.13 4.87
N ILE A 152 2.75 -22.84 4.53
CA ILE A 152 3.11 -21.74 5.42
C ILE A 152 2.13 -21.68 6.59
N ASN A 153 0.81 -21.72 6.33
CA ASN A 153 -0.24 -21.73 7.36
C ASN A 153 -0.09 -22.92 8.31
N ASN A 154 0.34 -24.08 7.82
CA ASN A 154 0.59 -25.28 8.62
C ASN A 154 1.90 -25.22 9.42
N GLN A 155 2.84 -24.33 9.07
CA GLN A 155 4.09 -24.10 9.80
C GLN A 155 4.02 -22.94 10.79
N LEU A 156 3.06 -22.03 10.61
CA LEU A 156 2.78 -20.95 11.55
C LEU A 156 2.04 -21.53 12.78
N PRO A 157 2.44 -21.20 14.02
CA PRO A 157 1.78 -21.72 15.22
C PRO A 157 0.33 -21.23 15.26
N SER A 158 -0.63 -22.08 14.89
CA SER A 158 -2.09 -21.87 14.97
C SER A 158 -2.51 -20.40 14.84
N VAL A 159 -1.99 -19.70 13.83
CA VAL A 159 -2.37 -18.31 13.58
C VAL A 159 -3.78 -18.40 13.01
N VAL A 160 -4.73 -17.78 13.70
CA VAL A 160 -6.14 -17.75 13.29
C VAL A 160 -6.22 -17.01 11.94
N PHE A 161 -6.12 -17.76 10.85
CA PHE A 161 -6.29 -17.24 9.50
C PHE A 161 -7.78 -17.26 9.16
N PHE A 162 -8.37 -16.08 8.97
CA PHE A 162 -9.75 -15.91 8.51
C PHE A 162 -9.74 -15.09 7.22
N SER A 163 -10.13 -15.71 6.11
CA SER A 163 -10.36 -15.02 4.83
C SER A 163 -11.85 -14.96 4.55
N ASN A 164 -12.43 -13.76 4.48
CA ASN A 164 -13.79 -13.56 4.00
C ASN A 164 -13.73 -13.05 2.56
N SER A 165 -14.18 -13.86 1.60
CA SER A 165 -14.21 -13.54 0.16
C SER A 165 -15.61 -13.18 -0.35
N THR A 166 -16.50 -12.73 0.54
CA THR A 166 -17.88 -12.41 0.15
C THR A 166 -17.92 -11.18 -0.75
N GLN A 167 -18.33 -11.35 -2.00
CA GLN A 167 -18.55 -10.25 -2.93
C GLN A 167 -19.80 -9.45 -2.52
N MET A 168 -19.68 -8.13 -2.42
CA MET A 168 -20.78 -7.25 -2.04
C MET A 168 -20.95 -6.10 -3.03
N VAL A 169 -22.20 -5.75 -3.33
CA VAL A 169 -22.57 -4.58 -4.14
C VAL A 169 -23.10 -3.50 -3.20
N VAL A 170 -22.39 -2.38 -3.09
CA VAL A 170 -22.75 -1.27 -2.19
C VAL A 170 -23.28 -0.10 -3.02
N THR A 171 -24.52 0.31 -2.79
CA THR A 171 -25.20 1.30 -3.65
C THR A 171 -25.40 2.68 -3.05
N SER A 172 -25.43 2.89 -1.72
CA SER A 172 -25.45 4.26 -1.13
C SER A 172 -25.54 4.43 0.41
N ALA A 173 -25.65 3.38 1.24
CA ALA A 173 -25.74 3.55 2.71
C ALA A 173 -24.86 2.52 3.43
N LEU A 174 -24.44 2.86 4.66
CA LEU A 174 -23.53 2.11 5.56
C LEU A 174 -23.78 0.59 5.47
N ALA A 175 -23.10 -0.05 4.52
CA ALA A 175 -23.40 -1.40 4.11
C ALA A 175 -22.45 -2.34 4.82
N THR A 176 -22.95 -2.84 5.95
CA THR A 176 -22.53 -4.11 6.55
C THR A 176 -21.32 -4.04 7.48
N VAL A 177 -21.55 -4.45 8.73
CA VAL A 177 -20.48 -4.77 9.68
C VAL A 177 -19.94 -6.16 9.34
N ILE A 178 -18.66 -6.25 8.93
CA ILE A 178 -17.97 -7.52 8.80
C ILE A 178 -17.37 -7.86 10.16
N THR A 179 -17.94 -8.85 10.85
CA THR A 179 -17.43 -9.32 12.15
C THR A 179 -16.47 -10.50 11.94
N SER A 180 -15.21 -10.32 12.32
CA SER A 180 -14.21 -11.38 12.38
C SER A 180 -13.94 -11.73 13.85
N ASN A 181 -14.30 -12.95 14.26
CA ASN A 181 -14.07 -13.42 15.63
C ASN A 181 -12.73 -14.15 15.72
N PHE A 182 -11.94 -13.82 16.74
CA PHE A 182 -10.68 -14.49 17.06
C PHE A 182 -10.57 -14.74 18.56
N GLN A 183 -9.89 -15.83 18.95
CA GLN A 183 -9.52 -16.11 20.34
C GLN A 183 -8.00 -16.08 20.44
N LEU A 184 -7.48 -15.24 21.32
CA LEU A 184 -6.04 -15.08 21.58
C LEU A 184 -5.71 -15.63 22.95
N SER A 185 -4.52 -16.21 23.09
CA SER A 185 -3.97 -16.51 24.42
C SER A 185 -3.52 -15.21 25.10
N ALA A 186 -3.44 -15.19 26.43
CA ALA A 186 -3.02 -14.01 27.20
C ALA A 186 -1.60 -13.50 26.87
N SER A 187 -0.78 -14.28 26.14
CA SER A 187 0.58 -13.94 25.73
C SER A 187 0.74 -13.69 24.23
N SER A 188 -0.36 -13.66 23.47
CA SER A 188 -0.32 -13.48 22.01
C SER A 188 -0.51 -12.01 21.64
N ASN A 189 0.28 -11.53 20.68
CA ASN A 189 -0.01 -10.28 19.97
C ASN A 189 -0.79 -10.61 18.69
N LEU A 190 -1.80 -9.83 18.36
CA LEU A 190 -2.49 -9.92 17.09
C LEU A 190 -2.01 -8.80 16.17
N LEU A 191 -1.48 -9.19 15.01
CA LEU A 191 -1.21 -8.27 13.91
C LEU A 191 -2.32 -8.44 12.87
N LEU A 192 -3.14 -7.41 12.69
CA LEU A 192 -4.17 -7.39 11.66
C LEU A 192 -3.62 -6.75 10.40
N HIS A 193 -3.78 -7.39 9.24
CA HIS A 193 -3.63 -6.75 7.93
C HIS A 193 -4.95 -6.92 7.19
N LEU A 194 -5.54 -5.81 6.76
CA LEU A 194 -6.79 -5.84 6.00
C LEU A 194 -6.58 -5.11 4.68
N ILE A 195 -7.15 -5.67 3.62
CA ILE A 195 -7.13 -5.10 2.27
C ILE A 195 -8.57 -5.06 1.79
N LEU A 196 -9.01 -3.91 1.30
CA LEU A 196 -10.29 -3.75 0.60
C LEU A 196 -10.01 -3.51 -0.87
N SER A 197 -10.54 -4.34 -1.76
CA SER A 197 -10.40 -4.18 -3.20
C SER A 197 -11.76 -4.26 -3.90
N GLY A 198 -11.90 -3.57 -5.03
CA GLY A 198 -13.13 -3.59 -5.80
C GLY A 198 -13.09 -2.71 -7.04
N VAL A 199 -14.27 -2.48 -7.62
CA VAL A 199 -14.45 -1.61 -8.79
C VAL A 199 -15.47 -0.54 -8.44
N ALA A 200 -15.07 0.73 -8.49
CA ALA A 200 -15.96 1.88 -8.36
C ALA A 200 -16.51 2.26 -9.73
N THR A 201 -17.83 2.33 -9.89
CA THR A 201 -18.44 2.71 -11.17
C THR A 201 -18.45 4.22 -11.41
N ASN A 202 -18.29 5.02 -10.35
CA ASN A 202 -18.16 6.47 -10.37
C ASN A 202 -17.17 6.89 -9.27
N ASP A 203 -16.66 8.12 -9.35
CA ASP A 203 -15.88 8.72 -8.26
C ASP A 203 -16.71 8.72 -6.96
N CYS A 204 -16.12 8.23 -5.87
CA CYS A 204 -16.80 8.06 -4.59
C CYS A 204 -15.87 8.27 -3.39
N GLU A 205 -16.47 8.37 -2.20
CA GLU A 205 -15.75 8.33 -0.92
C GLU A 205 -16.15 7.05 -0.18
N ILE A 206 -15.16 6.25 0.22
CA ILE A 206 -15.33 5.11 1.11
C ILE A 206 -14.90 5.51 2.51
N THR A 207 -15.80 5.36 3.48
CA THR A 207 -15.46 5.48 4.91
C THR A 207 -15.38 4.09 5.53
N VAL A 208 -14.28 3.76 6.19
CA VAL A 208 -14.04 2.46 6.82
C VAL A 208 -13.83 2.63 8.31
N SER A 209 -14.70 2.00 9.12
CA SER A 209 -14.57 1.98 10.57
C SER A 209 -14.08 0.65 11.12
N PHE A 210 -13.17 0.70 12.09
CA PHE A 210 -12.62 -0.45 12.80
C PHE A 210 -12.97 -0.45 14.27
N GLN A 211 -13.51 -1.58 14.74
CA GLN A 211 -13.81 -1.78 16.14
C GLN A 211 -13.22 -3.10 16.65
N VAL A 212 -12.68 -3.07 17.86
CA VAL A 212 -12.24 -4.26 18.61
C VAL A 212 -13.05 -4.29 19.89
N ASN A 213 -13.76 -5.39 20.14
CA ASN A 213 -14.68 -5.51 21.29
C ASN A 213 -15.64 -4.31 21.42
N ASN A 214 -16.23 -3.88 20.29
CA ASN A 214 -17.11 -2.72 20.17
C ASN A 214 -16.47 -1.36 20.53
N THR A 215 -15.14 -1.31 20.67
CA THR A 215 -14.38 -0.06 20.86
C THR A 215 -13.75 0.33 19.55
N GLU A 216 -14.03 1.55 19.06
CA GLU A 216 -13.42 2.07 17.85
C GLU A 216 -11.92 2.32 18.05
N LEU A 217 -11.12 1.87 17.07
CA LEU A 217 -9.68 2.09 17.10
C LEU A 217 -9.37 3.56 16.78
N SER A 218 -8.30 4.10 17.37
CA SER A 218 -7.99 5.54 17.29
C SER A 218 -7.73 6.08 15.88
N TYR A 219 -7.41 5.21 14.93
CA TYR A 219 -7.17 5.54 13.52
C TYR A 219 -8.42 5.39 12.64
N SER A 220 -9.58 5.10 13.23
CA SER A 220 -10.89 4.95 12.58
C SER A 220 -11.85 6.06 12.99
N PRO A 221 -12.75 6.55 12.11
CA PRO A 221 -13.03 6.07 10.75
C PRO A 221 -12.09 6.60 9.66
N MET A 222 -11.47 5.74 8.85
CA MET A 222 -10.66 6.19 7.72
C MET A 222 -11.53 6.59 6.54
N LYS A 223 -11.18 7.68 5.84
CA LYS A 223 -11.87 8.12 4.62
C LYS A 223 -10.95 7.99 3.41
N HIS A 224 -11.46 7.45 2.33
CA HIS A 224 -10.74 7.21 1.10
C HIS A 224 -11.54 7.76 -0.07
N ARG A 225 -10.95 8.70 -0.82
CA ARG A 225 -11.51 9.10 -2.11
C ARG A 225 -11.03 8.14 -3.19
N ILE A 226 -11.96 7.62 -3.97
CA ILE A 226 -11.72 6.62 -5.01
C ILE A 226 -12.28 7.19 -6.32
N GLN A 227 -11.51 7.09 -7.39
CA GLN A 227 -11.98 7.42 -8.73
C GLN A 227 -12.69 6.23 -9.36
N ALA A 228 -13.54 6.48 -10.36
CA ALA A 228 -14.13 5.41 -11.15
C ALA A 228 -13.02 4.47 -11.70
N GLY A 229 -13.17 3.16 -11.49
CA GLY A 229 -12.19 2.15 -11.85
C GLY A 229 -11.89 1.15 -10.72
N ASN A 230 -10.87 0.32 -10.94
CA ASN A 230 -10.41 -0.63 -9.93
C ASN A 230 -9.73 0.10 -8.77
N PHE A 231 -9.92 -0.38 -7.54
CA PHE A 231 -9.26 0.14 -6.36
C PHE A 231 -8.77 -0.96 -5.44
N LEU A 232 -7.72 -0.65 -4.69
CA LEU A 232 -7.21 -1.44 -3.58
C LEU A 232 -6.79 -0.49 -2.46
N ILE A 233 -7.36 -0.67 -1.28
CA ILE A 233 -7.07 0.09 -0.07
C ILE A 233 -6.44 -0.86 0.94
N GLY A 234 -5.16 -0.64 1.22
CA GLY A 234 -4.48 -1.25 2.35
C GLY A 234 -4.90 -0.55 3.64
N ILE A 235 -5.32 -1.34 4.63
CA ILE A 235 -5.72 -0.84 5.94
C ILE A 235 -4.56 -1.08 6.89
N PRO A 236 -4.03 -0.03 7.54
CA PRO A 236 -2.85 -0.13 8.35
C PRO A 236 -3.09 -1.11 9.50
N GLY A 237 -2.12 -1.98 9.71
CA GLY A 237 -2.23 -2.96 10.78
C GLY A 237 -2.13 -2.33 12.16
N SER A 238 -3.01 -2.75 13.06
CA SER A 238 -2.84 -2.51 14.49
C SER A 238 -2.26 -3.76 15.13
N LEU A 239 -1.27 -3.56 15.98
CA LEU A 239 -0.93 -4.54 17.02
C LEU A 239 -2.00 -4.42 18.11
N LEU A 240 -2.65 -5.54 18.44
CA LEU A 240 -3.63 -5.67 19.51
C LEU A 240 -3.16 -6.71 20.53
#